data_AF-A0AAE0GG56-F1
#
_entry.id   AF-A0AAE0GG56-F1
#
_cell.length_a   1.000
_cell.length_b   1.000
_cell.length_c   1.000
_cell.angle_alpha   90.00
_cell.angle_beta   90.00
_cell.angle_gamma   90.00
#
_symmetry.space_group_name_H-M   'P 1'
#
loop_
_entity.id
_entity.type
_entity.pdbx_description
1 polymer ?
#
loop_
_entity_poly.entity_id
_entity_poly.type
_entity_poly.pdbx_seq_one_letter_code
_entity_poly.pdbx_strand_id
1 'polypeptide(L)'
;MIGLLCATVRPDNYSCTHLAPAVCERDRKDKKVLDTWTCTDQQCRTLQTNDTWFCYGEGAPLLDYPVRVQAPEEGATWGQKEDNYAACVHARLSELVSRTNCRDYRHYTCEDCVLAYKLWLCAVIFPRCQDGLDPEASLVKPCHAVCNNVIRRCTSSFNFFCPKEEIDYENYDAENIVCNTMGLDEEILKNG
;
A
#
# COMPACT_ATOMS: atom_id res chain seq x y z
N MET A 1 -10.50 -19.61 -12.03
CA MET A 1 -9.22 -19.22 -11.41
C MET A 1 -9.42 -17.87 -10.77
N ILE A 2 -9.43 -17.80 -9.44
CA ILE A 2 -9.56 -16.55 -8.68
C ILE A 2 -8.13 -16.03 -8.52
N GLY A 3 -7.72 -15.10 -9.38
CA GLY A 3 -6.44 -14.41 -9.22
C GLY A 3 -6.54 -13.45 -8.03
N LEU A 4 -5.52 -13.42 -7.18
CA LEU A 4 -5.38 -12.36 -6.18
C LEU A 4 -4.98 -11.07 -6.91
N LEU A 5 -5.96 -10.18 -7.12
CA LEU A 5 -5.68 -8.77 -7.32
C LEU A 5 -4.75 -8.30 -6.20
N CYS A 6 -3.73 -7.52 -6.54
CA CYS A 6 -3.13 -6.54 -5.63
C CYS A 6 -4.18 -5.53 -5.04
N ALA A 7 -5.48 -5.76 -5.20
CA ALA A 7 -6.54 -4.85 -4.83
C ALA A 7 -7.76 -5.51 -4.17
N THR A 8 -7.81 -6.83 -3.92
CA THR A 8 -8.96 -7.40 -3.21
C THR A 8 -8.59 -8.57 -2.30
N VAL A 9 -8.48 -8.29 -1.01
CA VAL A 9 -8.52 -9.32 0.04
C VAL A 9 -10.00 -9.72 0.18
N ARG A 10 -10.39 -10.91 -0.31
CA ARG A 10 -11.70 -11.51 0.05
C ARG A 10 -11.62 -12.13 1.46
N PRO A 11 -12.73 -12.08 2.23
CA PRO A 11 -12.81 -12.65 3.58
C PRO A 11 -12.68 -14.18 3.47
N ASP A 12 -12.01 -14.88 4.39
CA ASP A 12 -12.69 -15.60 5.49
C ASP A 12 -11.70 -15.94 6.63
N ASN A 13 -12.22 -16.05 7.86
CA ASN A 13 -11.67 -16.54 9.16
C ASN A 13 -10.31 -16.03 9.69
N TYR A 14 -9.47 -15.42 8.87
CA TYR A 14 -8.25 -14.69 9.28
C TYR A 14 -8.44 -13.18 9.16
N SER A 15 -9.70 -12.73 9.15
CA SER A 15 -10.13 -11.46 8.57
C SER A 15 -9.52 -10.24 9.25
N CYS A 16 -8.61 -9.56 8.57
CA CYS A 16 -8.09 -8.26 9.01
C CYS A 16 -9.15 -7.14 8.86
N THR A 17 -10.38 -7.47 8.43
CA THR A 17 -11.47 -6.50 8.22
C THR A 17 -11.83 -5.71 9.47
N HIS A 18 -11.61 -6.26 10.66
CA HIS A 18 -11.81 -5.55 11.92
C HIS A 18 -10.75 -4.46 12.16
N LEU A 19 -9.58 -4.57 11.52
CA LEU A 19 -8.51 -3.58 11.54
C LEU A 19 -8.55 -2.68 10.31
N ALA A 20 -9.31 -3.04 9.28
CA ALA A 20 -9.32 -2.31 8.02
C ALA A 20 -9.68 -0.84 8.26
N PRO A 21 -8.89 0.11 7.73
CA PRO A 21 -9.29 1.49 7.70
C PRO A 21 -10.58 1.61 6.89
N ALA A 22 -11.42 2.60 7.22
CA ALA A 22 -12.64 2.83 6.47
C ALA A 22 -12.31 3.04 4.98
N VAL A 23 -12.79 2.15 4.11
CA VAL A 23 -12.68 2.30 2.66
C VAL A 23 -13.78 3.24 2.21
N CYS A 24 -13.41 4.39 1.68
CA CYS A 24 -14.33 5.32 1.02
C CYS A 24 -14.93 4.63 -0.23
N GLU A 25 -16.08 3.97 -0.07
CA GLU A 25 -16.84 3.48 -1.22
C GLU A 25 -17.60 4.64 -1.87
N ARG A 26 -17.57 4.68 -3.21
CA ARG A 26 -18.39 5.63 -3.98
C ARG A 26 -19.84 5.21 -3.83
N ASP A 27 -20.65 5.99 -3.12
CA ASP A 27 -22.07 5.67 -2.93
C ASP A 27 -22.79 5.74 -4.28
N ARG A 28 -23.01 4.58 -4.90
CA ARG A 28 -23.60 4.44 -6.25
C ARG A 28 -25.12 4.55 -6.24
N LYS A 29 -25.73 5.03 -5.15
CA LYS A 29 -27.17 4.86 -4.93
C LYS A 29 -28.06 6.00 -5.45
N ASP A 30 -27.56 7.22 -5.63
CA ASP A 30 -28.42 8.32 -6.09
C ASP A 30 -27.83 9.14 -7.24
N LYS A 31 -28.39 8.96 -8.44
CA LYS A 31 -28.03 9.68 -9.69
C LYS A 31 -28.36 11.19 -9.67
N LYS A 32 -28.49 11.83 -8.51
CA LYS A 32 -28.91 13.24 -8.40
C LYS A 32 -28.12 14.11 -7.42
N VAL A 33 -27.06 13.60 -6.81
CA VAL A 33 -26.11 14.43 -6.05
C VAL A 33 -24.72 14.17 -6.59
N LEU A 34 -24.29 15.02 -7.51
CA LEU A 34 -22.89 15.15 -7.87
C LEU A 34 -22.16 15.81 -6.68
N ASP A 35 -21.01 15.24 -6.33
CA ASP A 35 -19.90 15.89 -5.61
C ASP A 35 -19.93 16.00 -4.07
N THR A 36 -20.30 14.96 -3.33
CA THR A 36 -19.85 14.85 -1.93
C THR A 36 -19.37 13.45 -1.58
N TRP A 37 -18.06 13.32 -1.35
CA TRP A 37 -17.46 12.17 -0.67
C TRP A 37 -17.69 12.36 0.84
N THR A 38 -18.39 11.46 1.53
CA THR A 38 -18.49 11.50 3.00
C THR A 38 -17.39 10.65 3.63
N CYS A 39 -16.15 11.15 3.53
CA CYS A 39 -15.01 10.64 4.31
C CYS A 39 -14.55 11.70 5.30
N THR A 40 -15.43 12.10 6.22
CA THR A 40 -15.18 13.19 7.18
C THR A 40 -14.05 12.91 8.17
N ASP A 41 -13.62 11.66 8.31
CA ASP A 41 -12.63 11.26 9.31
C ASP A 41 -11.24 10.96 8.73
N GLN A 42 -11.02 11.08 7.42
CA GLN A 42 -9.69 10.90 6.83
C GLN A 42 -8.99 12.24 6.62
N GLN A 43 -7.72 12.33 6.99
CA GLN A 43 -6.94 13.57 6.89
C GLN A 43 -5.52 13.28 6.42
N CYS A 44 -4.99 14.19 5.62
CA CYS A 44 -3.57 14.21 5.29
C CYS A 44 -2.76 14.67 6.50
N ARG A 45 -1.81 13.84 6.92
CA ARG A 45 -0.97 14.08 8.11
C ARG A 45 0.46 13.65 7.82
N THR A 46 1.42 14.41 8.33
CA THR A 46 2.78 13.90 8.53
C THR A 46 2.78 13.10 9.83
N LEU A 47 3.15 11.83 9.77
CA LEU A 47 3.17 10.95 10.93
C LEU A 47 4.52 11.02 11.64
N GLN A 48 4.50 10.98 12.97
CA GLN A 48 5.69 10.72 13.78
C GLN A 48 5.76 9.22 14.02
N THR A 49 6.50 8.52 13.18
CA THR A 49 6.69 7.07 13.28
C THR A 49 8.00 6.76 13.98
N ASN A 50 8.16 5.51 14.42
CA ASN A 50 9.41 5.00 14.97
C ASN A 50 9.67 3.58 14.46
N ASP A 51 10.82 3.02 14.79
CA ASP A 51 11.27 1.72 14.28
C ASP A 51 10.38 0.53 14.66
N THR A 52 9.40 0.71 15.56
CA THR A 52 8.44 -0.34 15.96
C THR A 52 7.22 -0.45 15.06
N TRP A 53 7.01 0.52 14.17
CA TRP A 53 5.91 0.51 13.21
C TRP A 53 6.18 -0.48 12.08
N PHE A 54 5.17 -1.23 11.68
CA PHE A 54 5.33 -2.21 10.62
C PHE A 54 5.78 -1.56 9.30
N CYS A 55 5.08 -0.52 8.82
CA CYS A 55 5.35 0.13 7.55
C CYS A 55 6.54 1.10 7.55
N TYR A 56 7.13 1.38 8.72
CA TYR A 56 8.18 2.40 8.90
C TYR A 56 9.42 1.90 9.65
N GLY A 57 9.41 0.66 10.14
CA GLY A 57 10.56 -0.01 10.74
C GLY A 57 11.48 -0.67 9.72
N GLU A 58 12.33 -1.61 10.19
CA GLU A 58 13.40 -2.21 9.38
C GLU A 58 12.98 -2.63 7.96
N GLY A 59 13.80 -2.24 6.98
CA GLY A 59 13.62 -2.51 5.56
C GLY A 59 12.65 -1.58 4.83
N ALA A 60 11.96 -0.69 5.52
CA ALA A 60 11.15 0.38 4.90
C ALA A 60 11.78 1.75 5.17
N PRO A 61 11.83 2.65 4.18
CA PRO A 61 12.29 4.01 4.41
C PRO A 61 11.24 4.78 5.21
N LEU A 62 11.70 5.68 6.07
CA LEU A 62 10.83 6.64 6.73
C LEU A 62 10.14 7.50 5.67
N LEU A 63 8.81 7.50 5.65
CA LEU A 63 8.08 8.43 4.78
C LEU A 63 8.15 9.81 5.42
N ASP A 64 8.77 10.75 4.72
CA ASP A 64 8.90 12.15 5.13
C ASP A 64 7.79 13.05 4.55
N TYR A 65 6.79 12.44 3.91
CA TYR A 65 5.70 13.14 3.24
C TYR A 65 4.34 12.92 3.94
N PRO A 66 3.38 13.84 3.74
CA PRO A 66 2.03 13.67 4.25
C PRO A 66 1.30 12.48 3.63
N VAL A 67 0.66 11.67 4.48
CA VAL A 67 -0.13 10.50 4.10
C VAL A 67 -1.57 10.67 4.57
N ARG A 68 -2.52 10.10 3.84
CA ARG A 68 -3.92 10.10 4.27
C ARG A 68 -4.17 8.96 5.25
N VAL A 69 -4.64 9.32 6.43
CA VAL A 69 -4.94 8.39 7.53
C VAL A 69 -6.30 8.70 8.15
N GLN A 70 -6.92 7.69 8.75
CA GLN A 70 -8.15 7.85 9.51
C GLN A 70 -7.86 8.51 10.86
N ALA A 71 -8.81 9.31 11.33
CA ALA A 71 -8.85 9.84 12.68
C ALA A 71 -8.75 8.68 13.68
N PRO A 72 -7.81 8.75 14.63
CA PRO A 72 -7.67 7.72 15.63
C PRO A 72 -8.89 7.70 16.55
N GLU A 73 -9.19 6.52 17.10
CA GLU A 73 -10.06 6.43 18.27
C GLU A 73 -9.42 7.18 19.45
N GLU A 74 -10.23 7.53 20.46
CA GLU A 74 -9.76 8.31 21.60
C GLU A 74 -8.55 7.65 22.28
N GLY A 75 -7.44 8.39 22.36
CA GLY A 75 -6.18 7.93 22.96
C GLY A 75 -5.26 7.12 22.04
N ALA A 76 -5.64 6.87 20.78
CA ALA A 76 -4.78 6.20 19.81
C ALA A 76 -3.95 7.19 18.96
N THR A 77 -2.86 6.69 18.36
CA THR A 77 -1.98 7.46 17.47
C THR A 77 -2.48 7.42 16.03
N TRP A 78 -2.43 8.56 15.35
CA TRP A 78 -2.74 8.68 13.91
C TRP A 78 -1.91 7.71 13.08
N GLY A 79 -2.54 6.97 12.17
CA GLY A 79 -1.85 6.00 11.30
C GLY A 79 -1.63 4.62 11.91
N GLN A 80 -1.82 4.44 13.23
CA GLN A 80 -1.58 3.15 13.88
C GLN A 80 -2.58 2.08 13.40
N LYS A 81 -3.81 2.48 13.09
CA LYS A 81 -4.84 1.57 12.58
C LYS A 81 -4.43 1.01 11.22
N GLU A 82 -3.98 1.88 10.32
CA GLU A 82 -3.44 1.55 9.02
C GLU A 82 -2.21 0.64 9.12
N ASP A 83 -1.28 0.95 10.03
CA ASP A 83 -0.07 0.16 10.27
C ASP A 83 -0.40 -1.27 10.77
N ASN A 84 -1.29 -1.38 11.76
CA ASN A 84 -1.77 -2.66 12.28
C ASN A 84 -2.48 -3.48 11.20
N TYR A 85 -3.27 -2.82 10.36
CA TYR A 85 -3.94 -3.48 9.24
C TYR A 85 -2.93 -4.01 8.22
N ALA A 86 -1.92 -3.21 7.87
CA ALA A 86 -0.84 -3.62 6.98
C ALA A 86 -0.08 -4.84 7.52
N ALA A 87 0.29 -4.81 8.81
CA ALA A 87 0.95 -5.93 9.48
C ALA A 87 0.10 -7.21 9.42
N CYS A 88 -1.19 -7.11 9.71
CA CYS A 88 -2.13 -8.24 9.67
C CYS A 88 -2.23 -8.85 8.26
N VAL A 89 -2.38 -8.00 7.23
CA VAL A 89 -2.49 -8.45 5.84
C VAL A 89 -1.18 -9.10 5.37
N HIS A 90 -0.04 -8.52 5.74
CA HIS A 90 1.28 -9.03 5.41
C HIS A 90 1.59 -10.38 6.05
N ALA A 91 1.20 -10.59 7.31
CA ALA A 91 1.44 -11.84 8.04
C ALA A 91 0.89 -13.07 7.28
N ARG A 92 -0.23 -12.91 6.57
CA ARG A 92 -0.78 -13.98 5.73
C ARG A 92 0.13 -14.34 4.55
N LEU A 93 0.70 -13.35 3.87
CA LEU A 93 1.64 -13.63 2.79
C LEU A 93 2.90 -14.28 3.34
N SER A 94 3.45 -13.77 4.45
CA SER A 94 4.65 -14.33 5.07
C SER A 94 4.49 -15.82 5.40
N GLU A 95 3.33 -16.22 5.92
CA GLU A 95 3.03 -17.63 6.15
C GLU A 95 2.98 -18.45 4.87
N LEU A 96 2.30 -17.96 3.82
CA LEU A 96 2.21 -18.65 2.54
C LEU A 96 3.56 -18.77 1.83
N VAL A 97 4.38 -17.71 1.90
CA VAL A 97 5.72 -17.66 1.35
C VAL A 97 6.65 -18.65 2.07
N SER A 98 6.54 -18.78 3.39
CA SER A 98 7.37 -19.72 4.18
C SER A 98 7.22 -21.19 3.75
N ARG A 99 6.06 -21.54 3.18
CA ARG A 99 5.73 -22.89 2.70
C ARG A 99 5.99 -23.08 1.21
N THR A 100 6.50 -22.05 0.54
CA THR A 100 6.69 -22.02 -0.92
C THR A 100 8.17 -21.94 -1.25
N ASN A 101 8.58 -22.56 -2.37
CA ASN A 101 9.93 -22.39 -2.88
C ASN A 101 10.03 -21.10 -3.71
N CYS A 102 10.57 -20.03 -3.13
CA CYS A 102 10.74 -18.75 -3.85
C CYS A 102 11.93 -18.76 -4.82
N ARG A 103 12.74 -19.83 -4.81
CA ARG A 103 14.00 -19.93 -5.56
C ARG A 103 13.82 -20.35 -7.01
N ASP A 104 12.58 -20.40 -7.51
CA ASP A 104 12.27 -21.23 -8.67
C ASP A 104 13.04 -20.81 -9.93
N TYR A 105 13.25 -19.52 -10.22
CA TYR A 105 14.06 -19.07 -11.38
C TYR A 105 14.67 -17.67 -11.28
N ARG A 106 14.69 -17.06 -10.09
CA ARG A 106 15.07 -15.64 -9.91
C ARG A 106 16.21 -15.50 -8.90
N HIS A 107 17.04 -14.47 -9.05
CA HIS A 107 18.13 -14.14 -8.13
C HIS A 107 17.64 -13.66 -6.73
N TYR A 108 16.34 -13.71 -6.48
CA TYR A 108 15.69 -13.20 -5.27
C TYR A 108 15.34 -14.33 -4.31
N THR A 109 15.36 -14.00 -3.03
CA THR A 109 15.00 -14.87 -1.91
C THR A 109 13.52 -14.73 -1.54
N CYS A 110 13.04 -15.61 -0.65
CA CYS A 110 11.71 -15.41 -0.06
C CYS A 110 11.62 -14.10 0.73
N GLU A 111 12.71 -13.68 1.38
CA GLU A 111 12.80 -12.43 2.13
C GLU A 111 12.63 -11.23 1.19
N ASP A 112 13.24 -11.27 0.01
CA ASP A 112 13.07 -10.24 -1.03
C ASP A 112 11.62 -10.10 -1.47
N CYS A 113 10.89 -11.21 -1.65
CA CYS A 113 9.46 -11.19 -1.98
C CYS A 113 8.63 -10.57 -0.85
N VAL A 114 8.87 -11.01 0.39
CA VAL A 114 8.16 -10.54 1.59
C VAL A 114 8.39 -9.05 1.83
N LEU A 115 9.61 -8.58 1.60
CA LEU A 115 9.97 -7.17 1.70
C LEU A 115 9.33 -6.34 0.57
N ALA A 116 9.40 -6.80 -0.68
CA ALA A 116 8.76 -6.11 -1.80
C ALA A 116 7.26 -5.95 -1.58
N TYR A 117 6.59 -7.02 -1.11
CA TYR A 117 5.18 -6.98 -0.80
C TYR A 117 4.86 -6.03 0.37
N LYS A 118 5.68 -6.01 1.43
CA LYS A 118 5.55 -5.04 2.53
C LYS A 118 5.56 -3.61 2.00
N LEU A 119 6.55 -3.25 1.19
CA LEU A 119 6.70 -1.89 0.65
C LEU A 119 5.52 -1.49 -0.22
N TRP A 120 5.09 -2.37 -1.13
CA TRP A 120 3.92 -2.13 -1.97
C TRP A 120 2.63 -2.01 -1.14
N LEU A 121 2.42 -2.90 -0.16
CA LEU A 121 1.22 -2.90 0.69
C LEU A 121 1.14 -1.60 1.50
N CYS A 122 2.26 -1.17 2.07
CA CYS A 122 2.36 0.08 2.80
C CYS A 122 2.13 1.30 1.86
N ALA A 123 2.58 1.26 0.61
CA ALA A 123 2.28 2.30 -0.39
C ALA A 123 0.78 2.48 -0.65
N VAL A 124 0.06 1.37 -0.66
CA VAL A 124 -1.39 1.33 -0.90
C VAL A 124 -2.17 1.78 0.33
N ILE A 125 -1.73 1.34 1.51
CA ILE A 125 -2.39 1.64 2.79
C ILE A 125 -2.12 3.08 3.25
N PHE A 126 -0.93 3.60 2.99
CA PHE A 126 -0.52 4.97 3.27
C PHE A 126 -0.33 5.77 1.97
N PRO A 127 -1.43 6.11 1.26
CA PRO A 127 -1.32 6.90 0.05
C PRO A 127 -0.80 8.31 0.37
N ARG A 128 0.15 8.78 -0.43
CA ARG A 128 0.72 10.13 -0.32
C ARG A 128 -0.32 11.17 -0.71
N CYS A 129 -0.34 12.30 -0.02
CA CYS A 129 -1.14 13.45 -0.40
C CYS A 129 -0.34 14.38 -1.33
N GLN A 130 -0.91 14.74 -2.48
CA GLN A 130 -0.24 15.56 -3.51
C GLN A 130 -0.02 17.00 -3.03
N ASP A 131 -1.03 17.59 -2.39
CA ASP A 131 -1.06 19.00 -1.98
C ASP A 131 -0.82 19.18 -0.47
N GLY A 132 -0.06 18.27 0.14
CA GLY A 132 0.37 18.37 1.53
C GLY A 132 -0.72 17.99 2.53
N LEU A 133 -1.10 18.92 3.42
CA LEU A 133 -2.05 18.69 4.52
C LEU A 133 -3.49 19.09 4.18
N ASP A 134 -3.78 19.45 2.93
CA ASP A 134 -5.13 19.81 2.49
C ASP A 134 -6.09 18.60 2.65
N PRO A 135 -7.23 18.75 3.35
CA PRO A 135 -8.26 17.70 3.44
C PRO A 135 -8.83 17.24 2.10
N GLU A 136 -8.78 18.09 1.06
CA GLU A 136 -9.22 17.79 -0.31
C GLU A 136 -8.06 17.36 -1.23
N ALA A 137 -6.84 17.22 -0.69
CA ALA A 137 -5.67 16.85 -1.47
C ALA A 137 -5.93 15.57 -2.29
N SER A 138 -5.52 15.63 -3.56
CA SER A 138 -5.52 14.44 -4.39
C SER A 138 -4.57 13.39 -3.83
N LEU A 139 -4.98 12.12 -3.90
CA LEU A 139 -4.12 11.02 -3.49
C LEU A 139 -3.21 10.56 -4.61
N VAL A 140 -1.95 10.42 -4.26
CA VAL A 140 -0.93 9.85 -5.11
C VAL A 140 -0.87 8.34 -4.90
N LYS A 141 -1.06 7.59 -5.98
CA LYS A 141 -0.98 6.13 -6.01
C LYS A 141 0.47 5.65 -6.02
N PRO A 142 0.75 4.38 -5.67
CA PRO A 142 2.10 3.84 -5.79
C PRO A 142 2.60 3.89 -7.23
N CYS A 143 3.91 4.05 -7.40
CA CYS A 143 4.52 3.95 -8.72
C CYS A 143 4.35 2.53 -9.29
N HIS A 144 4.26 2.40 -10.61
CA HIS A 144 4.21 1.09 -11.28
C HIS A 144 5.40 0.21 -10.90
N ALA A 145 6.58 0.82 -10.78
CA ALA A 145 7.81 0.17 -10.32
C ALA A 145 7.68 -0.46 -8.92
N VAL A 146 6.92 0.15 -7.99
CA VAL A 146 6.68 -0.42 -6.65
C VAL A 146 5.88 -1.72 -6.76
N CYS A 147 4.88 -1.77 -7.64
CA CYS A 147 4.12 -2.98 -7.87
C CYS A 147 4.92 -4.04 -8.67
N ASN A 148 5.62 -3.63 -9.73
CA ASN A 148 6.43 -4.53 -10.53
C ASN A 148 7.54 -5.18 -9.70
N ASN A 149 8.06 -4.47 -8.70
CA ASN A 149 9.01 -4.99 -7.72
C ASN A 149 8.48 -6.28 -7.05
N VAL A 150 7.20 -6.30 -6.66
CA VAL A 150 6.54 -7.51 -6.12
C VAL A 150 6.51 -8.64 -7.14
N ILE A 151 6.02 -8.38 -8.35
CA ILE A 151 5.93 -9.40 -9.43
C ILE A 151 7.31 -9.97 -9.77
N ARG A 152 8.34 -9.13 -9.67
CA ARG A 152 9.72 -9.52 -10.00
C ARG A 152 10.36 -10.37 -8.92
N ARG A 153 10.03 -10.17 -7.65
CA ARG A 153 10.65 -10.87 -6.52
C ARG A 153 9.86 -12.07 -6.01
N CYS A 154 8.56 -12.11 -6.25
CA CYS A 154 7.69 -13.20 -5.83
C CYS A 154 7.51 -14.26 -6.92
N THR A 155 7.21 -15.50 -6.50
CA THR A 155 6.85 -16.57 -7.44
C THR A 155 5.49 -16.28 -8.12
N SER A 156 5.35 -16.72 -9.37
CA SER A 156 4.12 -16.60 -10.14
C SER A 156 2.95 -17.37 -9.50
N SER A 157 3.22 -18.35 -8.63
CA SER A 157 2.18 -19.09 -7.89
C SER A 157 1.31 -18.19 -7.01
N PHE A 158 1.81 -17.03 -6.59
CA PHE A 158 1.02 -16.04 -5.84
C PHE A 158 0.11 -15.19 -6.72
N ASN A 159 0.26 -15.26 -8.05
CA ASN A 159 -0.59 -14.59 -9.04
C ASN A 159 -0.72 -13.07 -8.83
N PHE A 160 0.34 -12.40 -8.37
CA PHE A 160 0.38 -10.95 -8.30
C PHE A 160 0.28 -10.32 -9.68
N PHE A 161 -0.39 -9.18 -9.76
CA PHE A 161 -0.44 -8.38 -10.97
C PHE A 161 -0.62 -6.89 -10.67
N CYS A 162 -0.04 -6.07 -11.53
CA CYS A 162 -0.17 -4.63 -11.47
C CYS A 162 -1.33 -4.17 -12.35
N PRO A 163 -2.05 -3.11 -11.94
CA PRO A 163 -2.98 -2.42 -12.82
C PRO A 163 -2.28 -2.00 -14.12
N LYS A 164 -3.04 -2.03 -15.23
CA LYS A 164 -2.53 -1.70 -16.57
C LYS A 164 -2.96 -0.33 -17.05
N GLU A 165 -3.96 0.27 -16.41
CA GLU A 165 -4.46 1.59 -16.78
C GLU A 165 -3.62 2.67 -16.10
N GLU A 166 -3.20 3.67 -16.88
CA GLU A 166 -2.36 4.81 -16.45
C GLU A 166 -2.99 5.59 -15.27
N ILE A 167 -4.33 5.53 -15.15
CA ILE A 167 -5.11 6.17 -14.08
C ILE A 167 -4.83 5.56 -12.70
N ASP A 168 -4.37 4.31 -12.64
CA ASP A 168 -4.19 3.61 -11.38
C ASP A 168 -2.77 3.78 -10.83
N TYR A 169 -1.73 3.65 -11.67
CA TYR A 169 -0.32 3.66 -11.27
C TYR A 169 0.50 4.40 -12.33
N GLU A 170 1.19 5.45 -11.93
CA GLU A 170 2.09 6.23 -12.80
C GLU A 170 3.49 5.61 -12.85
N ASN A 171 4.22 5.88 -13.92
CA ASN A 171 5.62 5.48 -14.06
C ASN A 171 6.52 6.37 -13.20
N TYR A 172 7.61 5.79 -12.69
CA TYR A 172 8.60 6.57 -11.96
C TYR A 172 9.39 7.48 -12.91
N ASP A 173 9.47 8.75 -12.55
CA ASP A 173 10.29 9.77 -13.20
C ASP A 173 11.14 10.46 -12.12
N ALA A 174 12.47 10.44 -12.30
CA ALA A 174 13.41 11.00 -11.35
C ALA A 174 13.40 12.55 -11.33
N GLU A 175 12.96 13.18 -12.41
CA GLU A 175 12.88 14.64 -12.54
C GLU A 175 11.53 15.18 -12.03
N ASN A 176 10.48 14.35 -12.09
CA ASN A 176 9.12 14.71 -11.69
C ASN A 176 8.40 13.54 -10.99
N ILE A 177 8.71 13.32 -9.71
CA ILE A 177 8.11 12.21 -8.92
C ILE A 177 6.63 12.51 -8.61
N VAL A 178 5.74 12.01 -9.47
CA VAL A 178 4.27 12.14 -9.35
C VAL A 178 3.59 10.96 -8.67
N CYS A 179 4.32 9.90 -8.33
CA CYS A 179 3.82 8.68 -7.71
C CYS A 179 4.46 8.40 -6.36
N ASN A 180 3.83 7.55 -5.56
CA ASN A 180 4.37 7.14 -4.27
C ASN A 180 5.39 6.03 -4.48
N THR A 181 6.67 6.33 -4.26
CA THR A 181 7.78 5.39 -4.37
C THR A 181 7.97 4.52 -3.12
N MET A 182 7.35 4.90 -2.00
CA MET A 182 7.65 4.37 -0.66
C MET A 182 9.16 4.29 -0.40
N GLY A 183 9.89 5.31 -0.86
CA GLY A 183 11.34 5.46 -0.73
C GLY A 183 12.18 4.28 -1.25
N LEU A 184 11.66 3.48 -2.18
CA LEU A 184 12.48 2.51 -2.91
C LEU A 184 13.71 3.19 -3.53
N ASP A 185 14.85 2.48 -3.53
CA ASP A 185 16.07 2.95 -4.19
C ASP A 185 15.79 3.30 -5.66
N GLU A 186 16.39 4.41 -6.13
CA GLU A 186 16.22 4.86 -7.50
C GLU A 186 16.63 3.79 -8.52
N GLU A 187 17.63 2.96 -8.20
CA GLU A 187 18.06 1.87 -9.08
C GLU A 187 16.96 0.81 -9.23
N ILE A 188 16.23 0.52 -8.17
CA ILE A 188 15.08 -0.39 -8.20
C ILE A 188 13.93 0.25 -8.99
N LEU A 189 13.71 1.55 -8.82
CA LEU A 189 12.64 2.28 -9.48
C LEU A 189 12.86 2.43 -11.00
N LYS A 190 14.09 2.72 -11.43
CA LYS A 190 14.46 2.85 -12.86
C LYS A 190 14.43 1.52 -13.61
N ASN A 191 14.72 0.43 -12.90
CA ASN A 191 14.75 -0.90 -13.48
C ASN A 191 13.43 -1.64 -13.33
N GLY A 192 12.45 -1.11 -12.58
CA GLY A 192 11.18 -1.72 -12.16
C GLY A 192 10.13 -1.87 -13.24
#